data_AF-A0A7Y4LVW4-F1
#
_entry.id   AF-A0A7Y4LVW4-F1
#
_cell.length_a   1.000
_cell.length_b   1.000
_cell.length_c   1.000
_cell.angle_alpha   90.00
_cell.angle_beta   90.00
_cell.angle_gamma   90.00
#
_symmetry.space_group_name_H-M   'P 1'
#
loop_
_entity.id
_entity.type
_entity.pdbx_description
1 polymer ?
#
loop_
_entity_poly.entity_id
_entity_poly.type
_entity_poly.pdbx_seq_one_letter_code
_entity_poly.pdbx_strand_id
1 'polypeptide(L)'
;MIDGVLLQSGALLHNIFLSGASSRDLDRVGIAALEFESTGPSVVKSIKQRDLLNTWLRLYARDRSIPRMSEYQPARIEDELPDLVLYTVDTSTQPPRLIIQSDGTRMSTAYGNTGKGRYLDEYLGARLAPIVMPVYHECIARRLPAYTIANIDDIYGRVVAYERLLLPFSDDGSVTHIIASLKTISEDGSFEIKNLMRGNDKLPVSKLRTIIDRDLFHRAPGRIPSGDGLEFG
;
A
#
# COMPACT_ATOMS: atom_id res chain seq x y z
N MET A 1 40.71 -8.25 -56.24
CA MET A 1 39.47 -7.95 -55.51
C MET A 1 39.89 -7.74 -54.07
N ILE A 2 39.78 -6.50 -53.61
CA ILE A 2 40.22 -6.02 -52.31
C ILE A 2 39.39 -6.69 -51.19
N ASP A 3 40.01 -7.05 -50.09
CA ASP A 3 39.44 -6.79 -48.76
C ASP A 3 40.57 -6.76 -47.73
N GLY A 4 40.64 -5.62 -47.05
CA GLY A 4 41.71 -5.25 -46.16
C GLY A 4 41.31 -5.31 -44.70
N VAL A 5 42.35 -5.01 -43.91
CA VAL A 5 42.32 -4.46 -42.56
C VAL A 5 42.22 -5.47 -41.41
N LEU A 6 43.42 -5.99 -41.12
CA LEU A 6 44.03 -6.09 -39.80
C LEU A 6 43.70 -4.89 -38.88
N LEU A 7 43.27 -5.14 -37.63
CA LEU A 7 43.96 -4.57 -36.47
C LEU A 7 43.65 -5.35 -35.17
N GLN A 8 44.73 -5.77 -34.52
CA GLN A 8 44.76 -6.31 -33.17
C GLN A 8 44.75 -5.19 -32.11
N SER A 9 44.48 -5.62 -30.86
CA SER A 9 45.15 -5.24 -29.61
C SER A 9 44.43 -4.32 -28.64
N GLY A 10 44.46 -4.73 -27.37
CA GLY A 10 44.48 -3.80 -26.23
C GLY A 10 43.52 -4.12 -25.10
N ALA A 11 43.93 -4.98 -24.17
CA ALA A 11 43.34 -5.05 -22.84
C ALA A 11 43.55 -3.74 -22.07
N LEU A 12 42.56 -3.31 -21.28
CA LEU A 12 42.77 -2.55 -20.03
C LEU A 12 41.48 -2.52 -19.20
N LEU A 13 41.52 -3.25 -18.08
CA LEU A 13 40.63 -3.09 -16.94
C LEU A 13 40.90 -1.71 -16.32
N HIS A 14 39.88 -0.87 -16.17
CA HIS A 14 39.90 0.15 -15.14
C HIS A 14 38.48 0.50 -14.66
N ASN A 15 38.35 0.43 -13.34
CA ASN A 15 37.24 0.89 -12.52
C ASN A 15 36.78 2.29 -12.93
N ILE A 16 35.47 2.48 -13.07
CA ILE A 16 34.84 3.76 -12.79
C ILE A 16 33.62 3.49 -11.89
N PHE A 17 33.88 3.53 -10.59
CA PHE A 17 32.87 3.82 -9.58
C PHE A 17 32.78 5.35 -9.43
N LEU A 18 31.54 5.85 -9.40
CA LEU A 18 31.03 7.08 -8.79
C LEU A 18 31.45 8.45 -9.33
N SER A 19 30.45 9.19 -9.81
CA SER A 19 30.13 10.57 -9.41
C SER A 19 28.78 10.90 -10.08
N GLY A 20 27.67 11.13 -9.40
CA GLY A 20 27.49 12.05 -8.29
C GLY A 20 26.24 12.88 -8.62
N ALA A 21 25.07 12.22 -8.75
CA ALA A 21 23.81 12.93 -8.77
C ALA A 21 23.55 13.44 -7.34
N SER A 22 23.88 14.72 -7.15
CA SER A 22 23.76 15.45 -5.91
C SER A 22 22.38 15.27 -5.31
N SER A 23 22.35 14.69 -4.11
CA SER A 23 21.19 14.52 -3.21
C SER A 23 20.47 15.84 -2.85
N ARG A 24 20.82 17.00 -3.44
CA ARG A 24 20.40 18.33 -3.00
C ARG A 24 19.32 19.00 -3.87
N ASP A 25 18.91 18.40 -4.98
CA ASP A 25 17.85 18.95 -5.84
C ASP A 25 16.46 18.32 -5.62
N LEU A 26 16.37 17.22 -4.86
CA LEU A 26 15.11 16.59 -4.44
C LEU A 26 14.49 17.23 -3.18
N ASP A 27 15.23 18.09 -2.48
CA ASP A 27 14.81 18.71 -1.21
C ASP A 27 13.96 19.99 -1.39
N ARG A 28 13.70 20.44 -2.63
CA ARG A 28 12.95 21.69 -2.91
C ARG A 28 11.44 21.53 -3.04
N VAL A 29 10.94 20.30 -3.05
CA VAL A 29 9.57 19.99 -2.63
C VAL A 29 9.76 19.21 -1.34
N GLY A 30 9.07 19.56 -0.26
CA GLY A 30 9.21 18.90 1.06
C GLY A 30 8.72 17.43 1.08
N ILE A 31 9.08 16.64 0.08
CA ILE A 31 9.01 15.19 0.06
C ILE A 31 10.27 14.71 0.76
N ALA A 32 10.31 14.88 2.09
CA ALA A 32 11.21 14.08 2.91
C ALA A 32 11.13 12.65 2.40
N ALA A 33 12.29 12.01 2.17
CA ALA A 33 12.37 10.62 1.70
C ALA A 33 11.25 9.81 2.36
N LEU A 34 10.34 9.25 1.55
CA LEU A 34 9.19 8.50 2.05
C LEU A 34 9.70 7.20 2.67
N GLU A 35 10.10 7.27 3.93
CA GLU A 35 10.47 6.08 4.69
C GLU A 35 9.20 5.34 5.11
N PHE A 36 9.21 4.03 4.88
CA PHE A 36 8.20 3.08 5.32
C PHE A 36 8.79 2.23 6.44
N GLU A 37 8.07 2.14 7.55
CA GLU A 37 8.42 1.25 8.63
C GLU A 37 8.06 -0.20 8.28
N SER A 38 8.84 -1.15 8.78
CA SER A 38 8.56 -2.58 8.71
C SER A 38 7.86 -3.00 10.00
N THR A 39 6.61 -3.46 9.92
CA THR A 39 5.78 -3.80 11.09
C THR A 39 4.97 -5.09 10.89
N GLY A 40 4.36 -5.55 11.98
CA GLY A 40 3.44 -6.70 11.97
C GLY A 40 1.96 -6.27 11.96
N PRO A 41 1.02 -7.22 11.80
CA PRO A 41 -0.41 -6.94 11.61
C PRO A 41 -1.09 -6.20 12.77
N SER A 42 -0.51 -6.22 13.97
CA SER A 42 -1.05 -5.58 15.18
C SER A 42 -1.09 -4.05 15.13
N VAL A 43 -0.42 -3.45 14.14
CA VAL A 43 -0.47 -2.01 13.88
C VAL A 43 -1.86 -1.56 13.41
N VAL A 44 -2.60 -2.43 12.72
CA VAL A 44 -3.95 -2.16 12.23
C VAL A 44 -4.94 -2.26 13.39
N LYS A 45 -5.58 -1.14 13.74
CA LYS A 45 -6.45 -1.05 14.93
C LYS A 45 -7.91 -1.33 14.61
N SER A 46 -8.38 -0.90 13.44
CA SER A 46 -9.75 -1.16 12.99
C SER A 46 -10.03 -2.67 12.91
N ILE A 47 -11.04 -3.14 13.66
CA ILE A 47 -11.44 -4.56 13.69
C ILE A 47 -11.78 -5.06 12.29
N LYS A 48 -12.50 -4.22 11.52
CA LYS A 48 -12.92 -4.49 10.15
C LYS A 48 -11.73 -4.64 9.19
N GLN A 49 -10.77 -3.69 9.22
CA GLN A 49 -9.54 -3.81 8.43
C GLN A 49 -8.68 -5.00 8.86
N ARG A 50 -8.64 -5.32 10.16
CA ARG A 50 -7.90 -6.47 10.68
C ARG A 50 -8.50 -7.79 10.20
N ASP A 51 -9.82 -7.90 10.09
CA ASP A 51 -10.47 -9.08 9.49
C ASP A 51 -10.09 -9.27 8.01
N LEU A 52 -10.13 -8.17 7.24
CA LEU A 52 -9.70 -8.17 5.84
C LEU A 52 -8.23 -8.59 5.70
N LEU A 53 -7.34 -8.00 6.51
CA LEU A 53 -5.91 -8.33 6.52
C LEU A 53 -5.67 -9.78 6.94
N ASN A 54 -6.33 -10.28 7.99
CA ASN A 54 -6.14 -11.65 8.47
C ASN A 54 -6.62 -12.68 7.44
N THR A 55 -7.62 -12.36 6.64
CA THR A 55 -8.07 -13.21 5.53
C THR A 55 -7.00 -13.26 4.43
N TRP A 56 -6.38 -12.11 4.11
CA TRP A 56 -5.30 -12.02 3.14
C TRP A 56 -4.06 -12.81 3.60
N LEU A 57 -3.66 -12.63 4.87
CA LEU A 57 -2.51 -13.30 5.47
C LEU A 57 -2.70 -14.82 5.52
N ARG A 58 -3.92 -15.31 5.72
CA ARG A 58 -4.22 -16.76 5.67
C ARG A 58 -3.96 -17.36 4.29
N LEU A 59 -4.33 -16.66 3.22
CA LEU A 59 -4.04 -17.09 1.86
C LEU A 59 -2.53 -17.01 1.57
N TYR A 60 -1.89 -15.90 1.95
CA TYR A 60 -0.45 -15.74 1.81
C TYR A 60 0.33 -16.83 2.57
N ALA A 61 -0.11 -17.22 3.76
CA ALA A 61 0.52 -18.26 4.58
C ALA A 61 0.55 -19.64 3.94
N ARG A 62 -0.44 -19.96 3.10
CA ARG A 62 -0.57 -21.27 2.44
C ARG A 62 0.58 -21.52 1.48
N ASP A 63 0.84 -20.56 0.60
CA ASP A 63 1.77 -20.72 -0.53
C ASP A 63 2.99 -19.78 -0.44
N ARG A 64 3.06 -18.94 0.60
CA ARG A 64 4.08 -17.89 0.80
C ARG A 64 4.23 -16.98 -0.42
N SER A 65 3.11 -16.73 -1.08
CA SER A 65 3.01 -15.96 -2.30
C SER A 65 1.81 -15.03 -2.21
N ILE A 66 1.87 -13.95 -2.98
CA ILE A 66 0.77 -12.98 -3.10
C ILE A 66 -0.51 -13.71 -3.54
N PRO A 67 -1.64 -13.56 -2.82
CA PRO A 67 -2.83 -14.34 -3.11
C PRO A 67 -3.53 -13.89 -4.39
N ARG A 68 -4.28 -14.81 -4.99
CA ARG A 68 -5.22 -14.51 -6.08
C ARG A 68 -6.44 -13.78 -5.53
N MET A 69 -6.93 -12.80 -6.27
CA MET A 69 -8.11 -12.04 -5.86
C MET A 69 -9.37 -12.93 -5.80
N SER A 70 -9.49 -13.91 -6.72
CA SER A 70 -10.63 -14.85 -6.77
C SER A 70 -10.73 -15.78 -5.55
N GLU A 71 -9.64 -15.99 -4.82
CA GLU A 71 -9.60 -16.81 -3.60
C GLU A 71 -9.95 -15.99 -2.33
N TYR A 72 -9.99 -14.67 -2.44
CA TYR A 72 -10.18 -13.77 -1.32
C TYR A 72 -11.67 -13.55 -1.01
N GLN A 73 -12.15 -14.25 0.03
CA GLN A 73 -13.56 -14.25 0.45
C GLN A 73 -13.68 -13.95 1.96
N PRO A 74 -13.59 -12.68 2.38
CA PRO A 74 -13.84 -12.30 3.77
C PRO A 74 -15.34 -12.39 4.08
N ALA A 75 -15.68 -12.87 5.28
CA ALA A 75 -17.04 -13.28 5.64
C ALA A 75 -18.06 -12.14 5.74
N ARG A 76 -17.61 -10.87 5.78
CA ARG A 76 -18.45 -9.68 5.93
C ARG A 76 -18.00 -8.56 5.00
N ILE A 77 -17.67 -8.91 3.76
CA ILE A 77 -17.18 -7.91 2.79
C ILE A 77 -18.26 -6.88 2.46
N GLU A 78 -19.53 -7.28 2.52
CA GLU A 78 -20.70 -6.45 2.22
C GLU A 78 -20.80 -5.25 3.16
N ASP A 79 -20.50 -5.46 4.46
CA ASP A 79 -20.48 -4.41 5.48
C ASP A 79 -19.34 -3.39 5.28
N GLU A 80 -18.35 -3.76 4.47
CA GLU A 80 -17.17 -2.96 4.17
C GLU A 80 -17.22 -2.27 2.82
N LEU A 81 -18.10 -2.67 1.90
CA LEU A 81 -18.19 -2.10 0.54
C LEU A 81 -18.20 -0.56 0.49
N PRO A 82 -18.89 0.19 1.39
CA PRO A 82 -18.81 1.66 1.42
C PRO A 82 -17.40 2.24 1.61
N ASP A 83 -16.51 1.45 2.19
CA ASP A 83 -15.15 1.81 2.59
C ASP A 83 -14.07 1.16 1.72
N LEU A 84 -14.48 0.30 0.77
CA LEU A 84 -13.56 -0.41 -0.13
C LEU A 84 -13.42 0.32 -1.45
N VAL A 85 -12.20 0.35 -1.99
CA VAL A 85 -11.90 0.78 -3.34
C VAL A 85 -11.12 -0.32 -4.03
N LEU A 86 -11.57 -0.72 -5.22
CA LEU A 86 -10.91 -1.73 -6.03
C LEU A 86 -10.11 -1.05 -7.15
N TYR A 87 -8.87 -1.51 -7.32
CA TYR A 87 -7.97 -1.07 -8.36
C TYR A 87 -7.51 -2.25 -9.22
N THR A 88 -7.39 -2.02 -10.52
CA THR A 88 -6.52 -2.82 -11.39
C THR A 88 -5.20 -2.08 -11.56
N VAL A 89 -4.11 -2.82 -11.62
CA VAL A 89 -2.76 -2.27 -11.79
C VAL A 89 -2.29 -2.51 -13.22
N ASP A 90 -1.83 -1.44 -13.86
CA ASP A 90 -1.13 -1.49 -15.14
C ASP A 90 0.38 -1.43 -14.90
N THR A 91 1.03 -2.59 -15.01
CA THR A 91 2.48 -2.75 -14.87
C THR A 91 3.24 -2.58 -16.19
N SER A 92 2.56 -2.27 -17.30
CA SER A 92 3.22 -1.96 -18.58
C SER A 92 3.90 -0.59 -18.58
N THR A 93 3.58 0.24 -17.58
CA THR A 93 4.14 1.57 -17.37
C THR A 93 5.04 1.60 -16.13
N GLN A 94 6.05 2.47 -16.14
CA GLN A 94 6.92 2.71 -14.99
C GLN A 94 6.92 4.22 -14.65
N PRO A 95 6.46 4.64 -13.46
CA PRO A 95 5.90 3.79 -12.40
C PRO A 95 4.54 3.15 -12.78
N PRO A 96 4.15 2.01 -12.17
CA PRO A 96 2.87 1.36 -12.44
C PRO A 96 1.70 2.29 -12.17
N ARG A 97 0.70 2.27 -13.04
CA ARG A 97 -0.52 3.08 -12.88
C ARG A 97 -1.69 2.24 -12.38
N LEU A 98 -2.62 2.87 -11.68
CA LEU A 98 -3.78 2.18 -11.10
C LEU A 98 -5.05 2.76 -11.68
N ILE A 99 -5.99 1.91 -12.10
CA ILE A 99 -7.31 2.31 -12.59
C ILE A 99 -8.33 1.97 -11.51
N ILE A 100 -9.17 2.93 -11.14
CA ILE A 100 -10.24 2.74 -10.16
C ILE A 100 -11.37 1.92 -10.81
N GLN A 101 -11.63 0.72 -10.33
CA GLN A 101 -12.70 -0.16 -10.83
C GLN A 101 -14.02 0.05 -10.09
N SER A 102 -13.94 0.30 -8.78
CA SER A 102 -15.08 0.67 -7.95
C SER A 102 -14.64 1.55 -6.82
N ASP A 103 -15.41 2.58 -6.53
CA ASP A 103 -15.25 3.47 -5.40
C ASP A 103 -16.36 3.22 -4.37
N GLY A 104 -15.95 2.94 -3.13
CA GLY A 104 -16.84 2.93 -1.99
C GLY A 104 -17.49 4.31 -1.81
N THR A 105 -18.72 4.34 -1.31
CA THR A 105 -19.52 5.56 -1.16
C THR A 105 -18.85 6.60 -0.25
N ARG A 106 -17.99 6.19 0.70
CA ARG A 106 -17.20 7.14 1.50
C ARG A 106 -16.11 7.83 0.69
N MET A 107 -15.44 7.12 -0.21
CA MET A 107 -14.38 7.69 -1.05
C MET A 107 -14.95 8.78 -1.97
N SER A 108 -16.07 8.47 -2.65
CA SER A 108 -16.73 9.44 -3.53
C SER A 108 -17.22 10.67 -2.77
N THR A 109 -17.69 10.50 -1.53
CA THR A 109 -18.08 11.61 -0.65
C THR A 109 -16.87 12.46 -0.22
N ALA A 110 -15.77 11.81 0.18
CA ALA A 110 -14.54 12.47 0.65
C ALA A 110 -13.83 13.30 -0.43
N TYR A 111 -13.95 12.89 -1.70
CA TYR A 111 -13.36 13.58 -2.85
C TYR A 111 -14.39 14.41 -3.66
N GLY A 112 -15.68 14.28 -3.36
CA GLY A 112 -16.78 15.00 -4.00
C GLY A 112 -17.16 14.53 -5.40
N ASN A 113 -16.58 13.44 -5.90
CA ASN A 113 -16.91 12.83 -7.20
C ASN A 113 -16.45 11.37 -7.26
N THR A 114 -17.05 10.59 -8.16
CA THR A 114 -16.61 9.23 -8.45
C THR A 114 -15.32 9.21 -9.26
N GLY A 115 -14.45 8.25 -8.95
CA GLY A 115 -13.19 8.03 -9.65
C GLY A 115 -13.22 6.87 -10.65
N LYS A 116 -14.32 6.11 -10.72
CA LYS A 116 -14.38 4.88 -11.52
C LYS A 116 -13.97 5.11 -12.98
N GLY A 117 -13.13 4.22 -13.50
CA GLY A 117 -12.58 4.24 -14.85
C GLY A 117 -11.39 5.20 -15.04
N ARG A 118 -11.04 6.02 -14.04
CA ARG A 118 -9.92 6.96 -14.13
C ARG A 118 -8.66 6.38 -13.53
N TYR A 119 -7.52 6.88 -13.98
CA TYR A 119 -6.27 6.63 -13.28
C TYR A 119 -6.27 7.33 -11.92
N LEU A 120 -5.74 6.63 -10.91
CA LEU A 120 -5.73 7.11 -9.53
C LEU A 120 -4.92 8.40 -9.37
N ASP A 121 -3.77 8.52 -10.03
CA ASP A 121 -2.92 9.72 -10.00
C ASP A 121 -3.67 10.97 -10.53
N GLU A 122 -4.36 10.83 -11.65
CA GLU A 122 -5.20 11.87 -12.24
C GLU A 122 -6.41 12.21 -11.36
N TYR A 123 -7.01 11.20 -10.74
CA TYR A 123 -8.13 11.38 -9.81
C TYR A 123 -7.69 12.11 -8.52
N LEU A 124 -6.51 11.81 -8.00
CA LEU A 124 -5.93 12.49 -6.84
C LEU A 124 -5.55 13.94 -7.19
N GLY A 125 -5.08 14.16 -8.41
CA GLY A 125 -4.61 15.46 -8.90
C GLY A 125 -3.20 15.80 -8.40
N ALA A 126 -2.60 16.83 -9.00
CA ALA A 126 -1.19 17.19 -8.80
C ALA A 126 -0.78 17.45 -7.33
N ARG A 127 -1.74 17.83 -6.49
CA ARG A 127 -1.51 18.16 -5.09
C ARG A 127 -1.43 16.92 -4.19
N LEU A 128 -2.26 15.90 -4.42
CA LEU A 128 -2.31 14.69 -3.57
C LEU A 128 -1.53 13.52 -4.15
N ALA A 129 -1.38 13.43 -5.48
CA ALA A 129 -0.70 12.33 -6.12
C ALA A 129 0.74 12.11 -5.60
N PRO A 130 1.59 13.14 -5.42
CA PRO A 130 2.94 12.96 -4.90
C PRO A 130 3.01 12.40 -3.46
N ILE A 131 1.92 12.52 -2.69
CA ILE A 131 1.85 12.07 -1.28
C ILE A 131 1.28 10.66 -1.20
N VAL A 132 0.26 10.39 -2.03
CA VAL A 132 -0.53 9.15 -1.94
C VAL A 132 0.04 8.05 -2.84
N MET A 133 0.45 8.36 -4.07
CA MET A 133 0.91 7.36 -5.03
C MET A 133 2.13 6.54 -4.55
N PRO A 134 3.12 7.11 -3.83
CA PRO A 134 4.23 6.32 -3.28
C PRO A 134 3.80 5.15 -2.39
N VAL A 135 2.67 5.26 -1.67
CA VAL A 135 2.14 4.18 -0.84
C VAL A 135 1.67 3.00 -1.70
N TYR A 136 1.03 3.29 -2.83
CA TYR A 136 0.60 2.27 -3.78
C TYR A 136 1.81 1.65 -4.48
N HIS A 137 2.79 2.46 -4.89
CA HIS A 137 4.01 1.95 -5.52
C HIS A 137 4.81 1.03 -4.59
N GLU A 138 4.95 1.39 -3.30
CA GLU A 138 5.65 0.54 -2.34
C GLU A 138 4.88 -0.77 -2.10
N CYS A 139 3.55 -0.73 -1.99
CA CYS A 139 2.71 -1.92 -1.90
C CYS A 139 2.90 -2.85 -3.12
N ILE A 140 2.92 -2.28 -4.33
CA ILE A 140 3.15 -3.03 -5.58
C ILE A 140 4.56 -3.63 -5.61
N ALA A 141 5.59 -2.83 -5.31
CA ALA A 141 6.98 -3.26 -5.35
C ALA A 141 7.26 -4.38 -4.34
N ARG A 142 6.74 -4.25 -3.11
CA ARG A 142 6.91 -5.24 -2.04
C ARG A 142 6.04 -6.47 -2.20
N ARG A 143 4.92 -6.37 -2.93
CA ARG A 143 3.88 -7.41 -3.04
C ARG A 143 3.34 -7.83 -1.66
N LEU A 144 3.28 -6.87 -0.74
CA LEU A 144 2.84 -7.04 0.64
C LEU A 144 1.86 -5.92 1.02
N PRO A 145 1.01 -6.15 2.04
CA PRO A 145 0.08 -5.13 2.51
C PRO A 145 0.80 -3.87 2.99
N ALA A 146 0.23 -2.72 2.66
CA ALA A 146 0.69 -1.43 3.18
C ALA A 146 -0.40 -0.83 4.09
N TYR A 147 0.01 -0.20 5.18
CA TYR A 147 -0.89 0.49 6.09
C TYR A 147 -0.39 1.90 6.38
N THR A 148 -1.29 2.89 6.32
CA THR A 148 -0.94 4.28 6.58
C THR A 148 -2.00 4.96 7.42
N ILE A 149 -1.58 5.91 8.25
CA ILE A 149 -2.44 6.86 8.95
C ILE A 149 -1.97 8.27 8.59
N ALA A 150 -2.89 9.12 8.17
CA ALA A 150 -2.64 10.55 7.96
C ALA A 150 -3.71 11.40 8.63
N ASN A 151 -3.32 12.53 9.19
CA ASN A 151 -4.25 13.50 9.74
C ASN A 151 -4.68 14.49 8.65
N ILE A 152 -5.97 14.78 8.62
CA ILE A 152 -6.61 15.67 7.66
C ILE A 152 -7.59 16.55 8.42
N ASP A 153 -7.55 17.85 8.16
CA ASP A 153 -8.50 18.79 8.75
C ASP A 153 -9.77 18.80 7.89
N ASP A 154 -10.94 18.59 8.49
CA ASP A 154 -12.21 18.82 7.82
C ASP A 154 -12.45 20.31 7.54
N ILE A 155 -13.58 20.65 6.91
CA ILE A 155 -13.92 22.05 6.57
C ILE A 155 -14.10 22.95 7.79
N TYR A 156 -14.29 22.38 8.98
CA TYR A 156 -14.42 23.10 10.25
C TYR A 156 -13.11 23.10 11.04
N GLY A 157 -12.03 22.56 10.49
CA GLY A 157 -10.72 22.49 11.13
C GLY A 157 -10.57 21.34 12.14
N ARG A 158 -11.50 20.38 12.15
CA ARG A 158 -11.42 19.21 13.04
C ARG A 158 -10.45 18.19 12.45
N VAL A 159 -9.60 17.63 13.30
CA VAL A 159 -8.62 16.63 12.87
C VAL A 159 -9.31 15.29 12.70
N VAL A 160 -9.16 14.72 11.51
CA VAL A 160 -9.65 13.39 11.13
C VAL A 160 -8.46 12.51 10.82
N ALA A 161 -8.31 11.41 11.55
CA ALA A 161 -7.38 10.36 11.20
C ALA A 161 -7.95 9.56 10.02
N TYR A 162 -7.21 9.58 8.91
CA TYR A 162 -7.51 8.82 7.71
C TYR A 162 -6.59 7.59 7.68
N GLU A 163 -7.18 6.42 7.90
CA GLU A 163 -6.47 5.14 7.82
C GLU A 163 -6.69 4.49 6.45
N ARG A 164 -5.62 3.93 5.88
CA ARG A 164 -5.67 3.20 4.61
C ARG A 164 -4.91 1.90 4.76
N LEU A 165 -5.60 0.80 4.51
CA LEU A 165 -5.03 -0.53 4.35
C LEU A 165 -5.07 -0.89 2.87
N LEU A 166 -3.92 -1.23 2.26
CA LEU A 166 -3.80 -1.75 0.91
C LEU A 166 -3.52 -3.25 0.95
N LEU A 167 -4.29 -4.03 0.19
CA LEU A 167 -4.14 -5.47 0.04
C LEU A 167 -3.84 -5.78 -1.43
N PRO A 168 -2.61 -6.20 -1.78
CA PRO A 168 -2.25 -6.51 -3.15
C PRO A 168 -2.63 -7.95 -3.51
N PHE A 169 -3.04 -8.17 -4.77
CA PHE A 169 -3.36 -9.49 -5.31
C PHE A 169 -2.67 -9.70 -6.66
N SER A 170 -2.52 -10.96 -7.05
CA SER A 170 -1.82 -11.36 -8.26
C SER A 170 -2.49 -12.53 -8.96
N ASP A 171 -2.56 -12.48 -10.29
CA ASP A 171 -3.00 -13.60 -11.10
C ASP A 171 -1.84 -14.33 -11.79
N ASP A 172 -0.70 -13.66 -11.97
CA ASP A 172 0.44 -14.11 -12.80
C ASP A 172 1.82 -13.87 -12.17
N GLY A 173 1.89 -13.60 -10.87
CA GLY A 173 3.12 -13.30 -10.13
C GLY A 173 3.42 -11.79 -9.99
N SER A 174 2.83 -10.95 -10.84
CA SER A 174 2.85 -9.49 -10.71
C SER A 174 1.59 -8.99 -9.98
N VAL A 175 1.63 -7.81 -9.34
CA VAL A 175 0.41 -7.27 -8.70
C VAL A 175 -0.55 -6.84 -9.80
N THR A 176 -1.70 -7.51 -9.89
CA THR A 176 -2.74 -7.22 -10.89
C THR A 176 -3.88 -6.40 -10.29
N HIS A 177 -4.13 -6.55 -8.98
CA HIS A 177 -5.21 -5.86 -8.29
C HIS A 177 -4.78 -5.35 -6.92
N ILE A 178 -5.42 -4.28 -6.46
CA ILE A 178 -5.32 -3.82 -5.07
C ILE A 178 -6.73 -3.55 -4.55
N ILE A 179 -7.02 -4.04 -3.36
CA ILE A 179 -8.16 -3.58 -2.56
C ILE A 179 -7.64 -2.59 -1.53
N ALA A 180 -8.18 -1.38 -1.51
CA ALA A 180 -7.96 -0.43 -0.43
C ALA A 180 -9.16 -0.42 0.51
N SER A 181 -8.93 -0.57 1.82
CA SER A 181 -9.94 -0.32 2.86
C SER A 181 -9.61 0.99 3.57
N LEU A 182 -10.56 1.92 3.57
CA LEU A 182 -10.40 3.28 4.05
C LEU A 182 -11.23 3.52 5.31
N LYS A 183 -10.65 4.18 6.31
CA LYS A 183 -11.38 4.58 7.53
C LYS A 183 -11.09 6.04 7.84
N THR A 184 -12.12 6.72 8.33
CA THR A 184 -12.04 8.08 8.84
C THR A 184 -12.49 8.06 10.29
N ILE A 185 -11.61 8.52 11.19
CA ILE A 185 -11.79 8.47 12.63
C ILE A 185 -11.57 9.88 13.17
N SER A 186 -12.49 10.36 13.99
CA SER A 186 -12.34 11.63 14.72
C SER A 186 -12.38 11.31 16.21
N GLU A 187 -11.40 11.81 16.96
CA GLU A 187 -11.37 11.66 18.42
C GLU A 187 -12.57 12.36 19.09
N ASP A 188 -13.02 13.47 18.50
CA ASP A 188 -14.20 14.23 18.95
C ASP A 188 -15.53 13.56 18.53
N GLY A 189 -15.47 12.41 17.85
CA GLY A 189 -16.63 11.62 17.44
C GLY A 189 -17.49 12.24 16.32
N SER A 190 -17.12 13.41 15.79
CA SER A 190 -17.87 14.04 14.69
C SER A 190 -16.98 14.89 13.78
N PHE A 191 -17.19 14.75 12.47
CA PHE A 191 -16.48 15.51 11.43
C PHE A 191 -17.32 15.58 10.15
N GLU A 192 -17.00 16.52 9.27
CA GLU A 192 -17.57 16.58 7.92
C GLU A 192 -16.72 15.77 6.94
N ILE A 193 -17.30 14.70 6.38
CA ILE A 193 -16.61 13.87 5.40
C ILE A 193 -16.64 14.48 3.99
N LYS A 194 -17.65 15.28 3.66
CA LYS A 194 -17.83 15.84 2.32
C LYS A 194 -16.64 16.71 1.95
N ASN A 195 -16.00 16.38 0.83
CA ASN A 195 -14.79 17.04 0.36
C ASN A 195 -13.63 17.02 1.37
N LEU A 196 -13.59 16.08 2.33
CA LEU A 196 -12.51 16.01 3.33
C LEU A 196 -11.10 16.08 2.69
N MET A 197 -10.90 15.46 1.53
CA MET A 197 -9.60 15.41 0.86
C MET A 197 -9.30 16.62 -0.03
N ARG A 198 -10.31 17.46 -0.33
CA ARG A 198 -10.22 18.55 -1.31
C ARG A 198 -10.70 19.91 -0.80
N GLY A 199 -11.39 19.95 0.33
CA GLY A 199 -12.06 21.12 0.89
C GLY A 199 -11.16 22.01 1.72
N ASN A 200 -9.91 21.59 1.95
CA ASN A 200 -8.92 22.35 2.71
C ASN A 200 -7.62 22.50 1.88
N ASP A 201 -6.93 23.62 2.03
CA ASP A 201 -5.62 23.90 1.41
C ASP A 201 -4.46 23.18 2.11
N LYS A 202 -4.69 22.65 3.31
CA LYS A 202 -3.70 21.82 4.02
C LYS A 202 -3.60 20.42 3.45
N LEU A 203 -2.37 19.96 3.25
CA LEU A 203 -2.08 18.60 2.81
C LEU A 203 -2.23 17.59 3.96
N PRO A 204 -2.58 16.33 3.68
CA PRO A 204 -2.58 15.28 4.69
C PRO A 204 -1.20 15.16 5.37
N VAL A 205 -1.19 15.14 6.70
CA VAL A 205 0.03 14.99 7.50
C VAL A 205 0.20 13.53 7.88
N SER A 206 1.19 12.87 7.28
CA SER A 206 1.51 11.47 7.57
C SER A 206 1.85 11.27 9.05
N LYS A 207 1.19 10.29 9.70
CA LYS A 207 1.47 9.87 11.08
C LYS A 207 2.10 8.48 11.15
N LEU A 208 1.73 7.61 10.21
CA LEU A 208 2.28 6.26 10.09
C LEU A 208 2.31 5.88 8.61
N ARG A 209 3.40 5.27 8.18
CA ARG A 209 3.52 4.58 6.89
C ARG A 209 4.30 3.31 7.09
N THR A 210 3.66 2.17 6.84
CA THR A 210 4.31 0.89 7.07
C THR A 210 3.95 -0.14 6.02
N ILE A 211 4.90 -1.01 5.72
CA ILE A 211 4.66 -2.29 5.07
C ILE A 211 4.52 -3.35 6.16
N ILE A 212 3.46 -4.15 6.05
CA ILE A 212 3.22 -5.28 6.93
C ILE A 212 4.03 -6.45 6.37
N ASP A 213 5.24 -6.63 6.89
CA ASP A 213 6.22 -7.62 6.45
C ASP A 213 6.81 -8.46 7.61
N ARG A 214 6.39 -8.17 8.85
CA ARG A 214 6.73 -8.97 10.04
C ARG A 214 5.55 -9.80 10.49
N ASP A 215 5.84 -10.92 11.16
CA ASP A 215 4.83 -11.77 11.82
C ASP A 215 3.66 -12.19 10.91
N LEU A 216 3.93 -12.33 9.60
CA LEU A 216 2.94 -12.64 8.55
C LEU A 216 2.22 -13.97 8.75
N PHE A 217 2.83 -14.85 9.54
CA PHE A 217 2.28 -16.14 9.90
C PHE A 217 2.33 -16.24 11.41
N HIS A 218 1.17 -16.32 12.03
CA HIS A 218 1.13 -16.72 13.43
C HIS A 218 1.41 -18.22 13.47
N ARG A 219 2.55 -18.60 14.05
CA ARG A 219 2.72 -19.97 14.54
C ARG A 219 1.64 -20.13 15.61
N ALA A 220 0.67 -21.02 15.39
CA ALA A 220 -0.24 -21.41 16.47
C ALA A 220 0.63 -21.71 17.71
N PRO A 221 0.29 -21.22 18.91
CA PRO A 221 1.01 -21.59 20.12
C PRO A 221 1.15 -23.10 20.12
N GLY A 222 2.39 -23.59 20.13
CA GLY A 222 2.67 -25.01 20.00
C GLY A 222 1.78 -25.76 20.99
N ARG A 223 1.01 -26.73 20.48
CA ARG A 223 0.30 -27.69 21.31
C ARG A 223 1.34 -28.24 22.30
N ILE A 224 1.11 -28.00 23.59
CA ILE A 224 1.92 -28.59 24.67
C ILE A 224 1.99 -30.10 24.35
N PRO A 225 3.19 -30.71 24.24
CA PRO A 225 3.29 -32.14 24.04
C PRO A 225 2.53 -32.82 25.18
N SER A 226 1.46 -33.54 24.85
CA SER A 226 0.80 -34.43 25.79
C SER A 226 1.75 -35.60 26.01
N GLY A 227 2.60 -35.51 27.03
CA GLY A 227 3.62 -36.52 27.25
C GLY A 227 4.57 -36.20 28.38
N ASP A 228 4.05 -35.88 29.57
CA ASP A 228 4.71 -36.29 30.80
C ASP A 228 3.83 -37.37 31.43
N GLY A 229 4.34 -38.60 31.39
CA GLY A 229 3.78 -39.70 32.15
C GLY A 229 3.89 -39.37 33.63
N LEU A 230 2.75 -39.30 34.30
CA LEU A 230 2.69 -39.36 35.76
C LEU A 230 3.11 -40.77 36.16
N GLU A 231 4.41 -40.98 36.40
CA GLU A 231 4.86 -42.13 37.18
C GLU A 231 4.51 -41.86 38.65
N PHE A 232 3.46 -42.54 39.14
CA PHE A 232 3.28 -42.76 40.55
C PHE A 232 4.09 -44.00 40.92
N GLY A 233 5.16 -43.79 41.68
CA GLY A 233 5.96 -44.83 42.36
C GLY A 233 6.18 -44.42 43.81
#